data_AF-A0AA86TH24-F1
#
_entry.id   AF-A0AA86TH24-F1
#
_cell.length_a   1.000
_cell.length_b   1.000
_cell.length_c   1.000
_cell.angle_alpha   90.00
_cell.angle_beta   90.00
_cell.angle_gamma   90.00
#
_symmetry.space_group_name_H-M   'P 1'
#
loop_
_entity.id
_entity.type
_entity.pdbx_description
1 polymer ?
#
loop_
_entity_poly.entity_id
_entity_poly.type
_entity_poly.pdbx_seq_one_letter_code
_entity_poly.pdbx_strand_id
1 'polypeptide(L)'
;MGHSSIFFICTLLLLHLLLLLLFSPSTCASASDDVVLHAKKLISDLNLFPDDDVNVVPVANSSLQPGKIVEKRLRFPNLVASDSEPSVEDLGHHAGYYRIEHSHAARMFYFFFESRNRKESPVVIWLTGGPGCSSELALFYENGPFKIADDLSLVWNEYGWDKVSNLLYVDQPTGTGFSYSTDLRDIRHNEDGVSNDLYDFIQAFFAKHPQYAKNDFFITGESYAGHYIPAFATRIHRGNKAKEGIHINLKGFAIGNGLTNPAIQYKAYPDYALEMGIIKKATRNRLNNLLVPACELAIKLCGTNGKTSCVAAYVACNLIFSDIMLHAGDTNVGKQIFLVWLTCQLTLSRLVKLIYFPNY
;
A
#
# COMPACT_ATOMS: atom_id res chain seq x y z
N MET A 1 64.63 -16.41 -11.00
CA MET A 1 63.31 -16.74 -10.44
C MET A 1 62.42 -15.51 -10.63
N GLY A 2 61.44 -15.53 -11.53
CA GLY A 2 60.61 -14.33 -11.80
C GLY A 2 59.71 -14.35 -13.03
N HIS A 3 59.91 -15.26 -13.99
CA HIS A 3 59.13 -15.27 -15.24
C HIS A 3 57.92 -16.23 -15.27
N SER A 4 57.81 -17.21 -14.36
CA SER A 4 56.66 -18.14 -14.35
C SER A 4 55.40 -17.58 -13.67
N SER A 5 55.52 -16.58 -12.80
CA SER A 5 54.36 -16.05 -12.04
C SER A 5 53.51 -15.08 -12.86
N ILE A 6 54.09 -14.36 -13.81
CA ILE A 6 53.38 -13.37 -14.64
C ILE A 6 52.50 -14.08 -15.69
N PHE A 7 52.97 -15.19 -16.25
CA PHE A 7 52.22 -15.98 -17.23
C PHE A 7 50.96 -16.63 -16.62
N PHE A 8 51.04 -17.06 -15.36
CA PHE A 8 49.91 -17.64 -14.62
C PHE A 8 48.85 -16.59 -14.23
N ILE A 9 49.28 -15.35 -13.97
CA ILE A 9 48.38 -14.25 -13.62
C ILE A 9 47.64 -13.74 -14.88
N CYS A 10 48.32 -13.65 -16.02
CA CYS A 10 47.68 -13.27 -17.29
C CYS A 10 46.67 -14.31 -17.79
N THR A 11 46.92 -15.61 -17.60
CA THR A 11 45.96 -16.66 -17.98
C THR A 11 44.75 -16.71 -17.06
N LEU A 12 44.91 -16.46 -15.74
CA LEU A 12 43.77 -16.33 -14.82
C LEU A 12 42.90 -15.10 -15.11
N LEU A 13 43.52 -13.97 -15.47
CA LEU A 13 42.80 -12.74 -15.85
C LEU A 13 42.05 -12.90 -17.17
N LEU A 14 42.62 -13.58 -18.17
CA LEU A 14 41.89 -13.91 -19.40
C LEU A 14 40.74 -14.89 -19.14
N LEU A 15 40.91 -15.87 -18.24
CA LEU A 15 39.84 -16.80 -17.87
C LEU A 15 38.68 -16.07 -17.15
N HIS A 16 38.99 -15.10 -16.29
CA HIS A 16 37.97 -14.26 -15.63
C HIS A 16 37.28 -13.31 -16.61
N LEU A 17 38.00 -12.76 -17.60
CA LEU A 17 37.42 -11.93 -18.64
C LEU A 17 36.52 -12.73 -19.60
N LEU A 18 36.88 -13.97 -19.92
CA LEU A 18 36.04 -14.89 -20.70
C LEU A 18 34.82 -15.37 -19.92
N LEU A 19 34.91 -15.59 -18.60
CA LEU A 19 33.75 -15.90 -17.76
C LEU A 19 32.78 -14.70 -17.65
N LEU A 20 33.29 -13.46 -17.64
CA LEU A 20 32.47 -12.26 -17.64
C LEU A 20 31.75 -12.00 -18.98
N LEU A 21 32.28 -12.52 -20.10
CA LEU A 21 31.64 -12.47 -21.42
C LEU A 21 30.57 -13.55 -21.64
N LEU A 22 30.50 -14.56 -20.76
CA LEU A 22 29.45 -15.60 -20.77
C LEU A 22 28.20 -15.19 -19.96
N PHE A 23 28.27 -14.11 -19.17
CA PHE A 23 27.11 -13.49 -18.55
C PHE A 23 26.54 -12.42 -19.48
N SER A 24 25.75 -12.86 -20.47
CA SER A 24 24.84 -12.00 -21.21
C SER A 24 23.96 -11.19 -20.24
N PRO A 25 23.60 -9.93 -20.54
CA PRO A 25 22.72 -9.11 -19.68
C PRO A 25 21.26 -9.60 -19.62
N SER A 26 20.98 -10.79 -20.15
CA SER A 26 19.66 -11.37 -20.30
C SER A 26 19.05 -11.93 -19.00
N THR A 27 19.82 -12.05 -17.92
CA THR A 27 19.34 -12.52 -16.60
C THR A 27 18.67 -11.45 -15.74
N CYS A 28 18.72 -10.17 -16.15
CA CYS A 28 18.03 -9.09 -15.42
C CYS A 28 16.55 -8.96 -15.79
N ALA A 29 16.14 -9.41 -16.99
CA ALA A 29 14.73 -9.41 -17.38
C ALA A 29 13.94 -10.51 -16.65
N SER A 30 14.57 -11.67 -16.40
CA SER A 30 13.88 -12.82 -15.81
C SER A 30 13.44 -12.62 -14.36
N ALA A 31 14.16 -11.83 -13.55
CA ALA A 31 13.80 -11.63 -12.15
C ALA A 31 12.60 -10.68 -11.96
N SER A 32 12.47 -9.64 -12.81
CA SER A 32 11.26 -8.80 -12.82
C SER A 32 10.08 -9.53 -13.46
N ASP A 33 10.35 -10.29 -14.52
CA ASP A 33 9.32 -11.10 -15.19
C ASP A 33 8.79 -12.20 -14.26
N ASP A 34 9.63 -12.82 -13.42
CA ASP A 34 9.21 -13.83 -12.44
C ASP A 34 8.29 -13.28 -11.35
N VAL A 35 8.53 -12.05 -10.86
CA VAL A 35 7.65 -11.40 -9.86
C VAL A 35 6.30 -11.04 -10.48
N VAL A 36 6.31 -10.52 -11.70
CA VAL A 36 5.09 -10.22 -12.47
C VAL A 36 4.34 -11.52 -12.82
N LEU A 37 5.06 -12.60 -13.16
CA LEU A 37 4.49 -13.91 -13.46
C LEU A 37 3.89 -14.56 -12.21
N HIS A 38 4.52 -14.40 -11.04
CA HIS A 38 3.98 -14.91 -9.77
C HIS A 38 2.69 -14.17 -9.37
N ALA A 39 2.66 -12.84 -9.52
CA ALA A 39 1.45 -12.05 -9.30
C ALA A 39 0.33 -12.43 -10.28
N LYS A 40 0.64 -12.57 -11.58
CA LYS A 40 -0.31 -13.03 -12.61
C LYS A 40 -0.85 -14.43 -12.35
N LYS A 41 0.02 -15.34 -11.90
CA LYS A 41 -0.38 -16.71 -11.54
C LYS A 41 -1.32 -16.70 -10.34
N LEU A 42 -1.04 -15.90 -9.32
CA LEU A 42 -1.91 -15.73 -8.15
C LEU A 42 -3.29 -15.16 -8.53
N ILE A 43 -3.30 -14.13 -9.38
CA ILE A 43 -4.50 -13.47 -9.91
C ILE A 43 -5.35 -14.47 -10.74
N SER A 44 -4.69 -15.28 -11.58
CA SER A 44 -5.32 -16.33 -12.40
C SER A 44 -5.85 -17.49 -11.56
N ASP A 45 -5.10 -17.96 -10.56
CA ASP A 45 -5.51 -19.05 -9.66
C ASP A 45 -6.72 -18.65 -8.78
N LEU A 46 -7.00 -17.34 -8.69
CA LEU A 46 -8.12 -16.76 -7.94
C LEU A 46 -9.29 -16.27 -8.81
N ASN A 47 -9.27 -16.54 -10.13
CA ASN A 47 -10.31 -16.09 -11.08
C ASN A 47 -10.54 -14.56 -11.10
N LEU A 48 -9.52 -13.76 -10.78
CA LEU A 48 -9.61 -12.31 -10.78
C LEU A 48 -9.13 -11.78 -12.13
N PHE A 49 -9.98 -11.70 -13.14
CA PHE A 49 -9.60 -11.22 -14.48
C PHE A 49 -10.08 -9.77 -14.69
N PRO A 50 -9.27 -8.73 -14.40
CA PRO A 50 -9.50 -7.43 -15.00
C PRO A 50 -9.06 -7.50 -16.48
N ASP A 51 -9.97 -7.17 -17.40
CA ASP A 51 -9.71 -7.22 -18.85
C ASP A 51 -8.72 -6.14 -19.34
N ASP A 52 -8.47 -5.10 -18.53
CA ASP A 52 -7.58 -3.97 -18.84
C ASP A 52 -6.64 -3.63 -17.66
N ASP A 53 -5.46 -3.05 -17.95
CA ASP A 53 -4.56 -2.47 -16.95
C ASP A 53 -5.26 -1.27 -16.28
N VAL A 54 -5.84 -1.50 -15.09
CA VAL A 54 -6.71 -0.55 -14.36
C VAL A 54 -5.99 0.76 -14.00
N ASN A 55 -4.65 0.79 -14.05
CA ASN A 55 -3.83 1.89 -13.58
C ASN A 55 -3.77 3.09 -14.54
N VAL A 56 -4.12 2.92 -15.82
CA VAL A 56 -4.04 3.98 -16.83
C VAL A 56 -5.32 4.05 -17.66
N VAL A 57 -6.10 5.12 -17.47
CA VAL A 57 -7.35 5.34 -18.22
C VAL A 57 -7.04 6.13 -19.50
N PRO A 58 -7.28 5.60 -20.72
CA PRO A 58 -6.85 6.24 -21.97
C PRO A 58 -7.56 7.56 -22.29
N VAL A 59 -8.72 7.83 -21.68
CA VAL A 59 -9.51 9.03 -21.93
C VAL A 59 -10.13 9.54 -20.64
N ALA A 60 -9.65 10.69 -20.16
CA ALA A 60 -10.34 11.45 -19.12
C ALA A 60 -10.51 12.90 -19.60
N ASN A 61 -11.69 13.20 -20.14
CA ASN A 61 -12.16 14.59 -20.30
C ASN A 61 -12.44 15.13 -18.90
N SER A 62 -11.43 15.71 -18.26
CA SER A 62 -11.56 16.25 -16.90
C SER A 62 -10.87 17.62 -16.83
N SER A 63 -11.68 18.65 -16.59
CA SER A 63 -11.28 20.05 -16.40
C SER A 63 -10.64 20.34 -15.03
N LEU A 64 -10.27 19.30 -14.27
CA LEU A 64 -9.70 19.45 -12.93
C LEU A 64 -8.33 20.12 -13.02
N GLN A 65 -8.16 21.27 -12.37
CA GLN A 65 -6.90 22.01 -12.34
C GLN A 65 -5.92 21.36 -11.35
N PRO A 66 -4.60 21.34 -11.64
CA PRO A 66 -3.59 20.87 -10.70
C PRO A 66 -3.69 21.60 -9.35
N GLY A 67 -3.44 20.90 -8.25
CA GLY A 67 -3.48 21.48 -6.91
C GLY A 67 -4.90 21.74 -6.37
N LYS A 68 -5.96 21.29 -7.05
CA LYS A 68 -7.35 21.49 -6.63
C LYS A 68 -8.06 20.18 -6.32
N ILE A 69 -8.86 20.23 -5.25
CA ILE A 69 -9.85 19.21 -4.89
C ILE A 69 -11.19 19.55 -5.53
N VAL A 70 -11.79 18.57 -6.18
CA VAL A 70 -13.22 18.56 -6.53
C VAL A 70 -13.87 17.42 -5.79
N GLU A 71 -14.83 17.74 -4.94
CA GLU A 71 -15.54 16.78 -4.12
C GLU A 71 -17.06 16.98 -4.26
N LYS A 72 -17.79 15.89 -4.12
CA LYS A 72 -19.25 15.88 -4.02
C LYS A 72 -19.64 15.18 -2.73
N ARG A 73 -20.73 15.65 -2.13
CA ARG A 73 -21.41 14.89 -1.09
C ARG A 73 -21.99 13.63 -1.73
N LEU A 74 -21.77 12.46 -1.12
CA LEU A 74 -22.37 11.23 -1.65
C LEU A 74 -23.84 11.14 -1.23
N ARG A 75 -24.51 10.14 -1.80
CA ARG A 75 -25.75 9.59 -1.27
C ARG A 75 -25.60 8.09 -1.30
N PHE A 76 -25.91 7.43 -0.19
CA PHE A 76 -25.90 5.98 -0.09
C PHE A 76 -27.35 5.48 -0.21
N PRO A 77 -27.84 5.15 -1.42
CA PRO A 77 -29.25 4.81 -1.63
C PRO A 77 -29.65 3.48 -0.95
N ASN A 78 -28.67 2.62 -0.64
CA ASN A 78 -28.88 1.30 -0.04
C ASN A 78 -28.55 1.26 1.45
N LEU A 79 -28.53 2.41 2.15
CA LEU A 79 -28.32 2.43 3.59
C LEU A 79 -29.61 2.04 4.33
N VAL A 80 -29.52 1.08 5.25
CA VAL A 80 -30.60 0.76 6.18
C VAL A 80 -30.65 1.84 7.27
N ALA A 81 -31.75 2.57 7.36
CA ALA A 81 -31.96 3.58 8.40
C ALA A 81 -31.94 2.95 9.80
N SER A 82 -31.38 3.67 10.79
CA SER A 82 -31.38 3.29 12.20
C SER A 82 -31.93 4.45 13.02
N ASP A 83 -32.89 4.17 13.91
CA ASP A 83 -33.54 5.19 14.76
C ASP A 83 -32.59 5.83 15.80
N SER A 84 -31.40 5.24 16.01
CA SER A 84 -30.42 5.66 17.03
C SER A 84 -29.15 6.30 16.47
N GLU A 85 -28.99 6.36 15.15
CA GLU A 85 -27.80 6.94 14.50
C GLU A 85 -28.19 8.20 13.70
N PRO A 86 -27.28 9.18 13.52
CA PRO A 86 -27.56 10.39 12.74
C PRO A 86 -27.99 10.03 11.32
N SER A 87 -28.81 10.88 10.67
CA SER A 87 -29.12 10.68 9.26
C SER A 87 -27.83 10.70 8.43
N VAL A 88 -27.77 9.99 7.31
CA VAL A 88 -26.62 10.08 6.40
C VAL A 88 -26.50 11.50 5.81
N GLU A 89 -27.61 12.25 5.74
CA GLU A 89 -27.62 13.70 5.50
C GLU A 89 -27.00 14.56 6.62
N ASP A 90 -26.66 13.98 7.76
CA ASP A 90 -25.98 14.66 8.88
C ASP A 90 -24.52 14.20 9.08
N LEU A 91 -24.13 13.01 8.59
CA LEU A 91 -22.76 12.46 8.75
C LEU A 91 -21.66 13.23 7.95
N GLY A 92 -22.02 14.24 7.15
CA GLY A 92 -21.04 15.07 6.42
C GLY A 92 -20.04 14.24 5.59
N HIS A 93 -20.52 13.50 4.60
CA HIS A 93 -19.68 12.53 3.87
C HIS A 93 -19.43 12.97 2.42
N HIS A 94 -18.16 13.04 2.03
CA HIS A 94 -17.71 13.54 0.75
C HIS A 94 -16.82 12.51 0.06
N ALA A 95 -16.86 12.49 -1.27
CA ALA A 95 -15.85 11.85 -2.08
C ALA A 95 -15.34 12.82 -3.12
N GLY A 96 -14.06 12.74 -3.43
CA GLY A 96 -13.46 13.66 -4.35
C GLY A 96 -12.19 13.17 -4.99
N TYR A 97 -11.75 13.97 -5.95
CA TYR A 97 -10.46 13.81 -6.59
C TYR A 97 -9.61 15.04 -6.33
N TYR A 98 -8.35 14.81 -5.99
CA TYR A 98 -7.28 15.78 -5.98
C TYR A 98 -6.38 15.56 -7.19
N ARG A 99 -6.23 16.58 -8.06
CA ARG A 99 -5.21 16.51 -9.12
C ARG A 99 -3.87 16.91 -8.53
N ILE A 100 -2.95 15.96 -8.47
CA ILE A 100 -1.64 16.11 -7.83
C ILE A 100 -0.87 17.22 -8.53
N GLU A 101 -0.42 18.23 -7.78
CA GLU A 101 0.15 19.47 -8.31
C GLU A 101 1.37 19.23 -9.20
N HIS A 102 2.27 18.35 -8.76
CA HIS A 102 3.52 18.03 -9.45
C HIS A 102 3.47 16.72 -10.26
N SER A 103 2.28 16.35 -10.74
CA SER A 103 2.08 15.18 -11.62
C SER A 103 1.78 15.59 -13.07
N HIS A 104 1.88 14.64 -13.99
CA HIS A 104 1.48 14.83 -15.38
C HIS A 104 -0.06 14.85 -15.51
N ALA A 105 -0.72 13.82 -14.98
CA ALA A 105 -2.16 13.62 -15.10
C ALA A 105 -2.79 12.87 -13.91
N ALA A 106 -2.06 12.68 -12.81
CA ALA A 106 -2.52 11.91 -11.67
C ALA A 106 -3.68 12.58 -10.92
N ARG A 107 -4.66 11.76 -10.56
CA ARG A 107 -5.82 12.13 -9.76
C ARG A 107 -5.94 11.16 -8.61
N MET A 108 -5.81 11.68 -7.39
CA MET A 108 -5.91 10.93 -6.16
C MET A 108 -7.34 10.99 -5.64
N PHE A 109 -7.97 9.83 -5.47
CA PHE A 109 -9.30 9.68 -4.91
C PHE A 109 -9.27 9.60 -3.39
N TYR A 110 -10.30 10.12 -2.74
CA TYR A 110 -10.51 9.95 -1.30
C TYR A 110 -11.99 9.94 -0.93
N PHE A 111 -12.28 9.29 0.19
CA PHE A 111 -13.49 9.50 0.98
C PHE A 111 -13.18 10.29 2.25
N PHE A 112 -14.09 11.20 2.61
CA PHE A 112 -14.07 11.95 3.85
C PHE A 112 -15.38 11.79 4.61
N PHE A 113 -15.29 11.46 5.89
CA PHE A 113 -16.42 11.34 6.80
C PHE A 113 -16.20 12.22 8.03
N GLU A 114 -17.15 13.12 8.31
CA GLU A 114 -17.13 13.88 9.55
C GLU A 114 -17.39 12.96 10.75
N SER A 115 -16.86 13.32 11.91
CA SER A 115 -17.14 12.55 13.13
C SER A 115 -18.63 12.65 13.49
N ARG A 116 -19.24 11.52 13.89
CA ARG A 116 -20.62 11.46 14.41
C ARG A 116 -20.89 12.38 15.61
N ASN A 117 -19.84 12.72 16.37
CA ASN A 117 -19.97 13.45 17.62
C ASN A 117 -19.66 14.95 17.49
N ARG A 118 -18.43 15.31 17.07
CA ARG A 118 -17.96 16.72 17.03
C ARG A 118 -17.02 16.98 15.87
N LYS A 119 -17.15 18.13 15.20
CA LYS A 119 -16.25 18.51 14.09
C LYS A 119 -14.83 18.81 14.59
N GLU A 120 -14.68 19.21 15.84
CA GLU A 120 -13.39 19.47 16.50
C GLU A 120 -12.61 18.19 16.83
N SER A 121 -13.21 17.01 16.62
CA SER A 121 -12.52 15.73 16.78
C SER A 121 -11.28 15.64 15.88
N PRO A 122 -10.27 14.84 16.24
CA PRO A 122 -9.08 14.68 15.41
C PRO A 122 -9.40 14.29 13.97
N VAL A 123 -8.57 14.73 13.03
CA VAL A 123 -8.57 14.20 11.65
C VAL A 123 -7.62 13.01 11.61
N VAL A 124 -8.13 11.88 11.15
CA VAL A 124 -7.36 10.64 11.02
C VAL A 124 -7.36 10.24 9.55
N ILE A 125 -6.18 10.20 8.94
CA ILE A 125 -6.01 9.60 7.62
C ILE A 125 -5.68 8.13 7.76
N TRP A 126 -6.40 7.28 7.03
CA TRP A 126 -6.15 5.85 6.91
C TRP A 126 -5.50 5.52 5.57
N LEU A 127 -4.44 4.72 5.61
CA LEU A 127 -3.69 4.25 4.45
C LEU A 127 -3.63 2.71 4.46
N THR A 128 -4.33 2.07 3.52
CA THR A 128 -4.18 0.62 3.33
C THR A 128 -2.85 0.30 2.61
N GLY A 129 -2.28 -0.86 2.93
CA GLY A 129 -1.00 -1.33 2.40
C GLY A 129 -1.07 -1.95 0.99
N GLY A 130 -0.67 -3.22 0.89
CA GLY A 130 -0.50 -3.95 -0.37
C GLY A 130 0.97 -4.16 -0.71
N PRO A 131 1.65 -3.25 -1.42
CA PRO A 131 1.22 -1.91 -1.89
C PRO A 131 0.16 -1.98 -3.00
N GLY A 132 -0.66 -0.93 -3.15
CA GLY A 132 -1.66 -0.85 -4.23
C GLY A 132 -3.08 -1.26 -3.86
N CYS A 133 -3.35 -1.49 -2.57
CA CYS A 133 -4.67 -1.85 -2.07
C CYS A 133 -5.49 -0.61 -1.74
N SER A 134 -6.76 -0.61 -2.15
CA SER A 134 -7.62 0.54 -1.93
C SER A 134 -7.99 0.71 -0.45
N SER A 135 -8.10 1.97 -0.02
CA SER A 135 -8.41 2.30 1.37
C SER A 135 -9.88 2.08 1.71
N GLU A 136 -10.73 1.86 0.70
CA GLU A 136 -12.12 1.47 0.90
C GLU A 136 -12.28 0.10 1.55
N LEU A 137 -11.24 -0.75 1.47
CA LEU A 137 -11.21 -2.00 2.24
C LEU A 137 -11.43 -1.73 3.72
N ALA A 138 -10.69 -0.78 4.28
CA ALA A 138 -10.82 -0.40 5.68
C ALA A 138 -12.14 0.33 5.96
N LEU A 139 -12.55 1.17 5.02
CA LEU A 139 -13.81 1.92 5.12
C LEU A 139 -15.02 1.00 5.33
N PHE A 140 -15.07 -0.14 4.65
CA PHE A 140 -16.26 -1.01 4.66
C PHE A 140 -16.11 -2.32 5.43
N TYR A 141 -14.88 -2.77 5.71
CA TYR A 141 -14.64 -4.04 6.39
C TYR A 141 -13.92 -3.91 7.73
N GLU A 142 -13.39 -2.73 8.07
CA GLU A 142 -12.58 -2.55 9.27
C GLU A 142 -13.15 -1.46 10.18
N ASN A 143 -12.76 -0.20 9.96
CA ASN A 143 -12.92 0.88 10.93
C ASN A 143 -13.78 2.05 10.44
N GLY A 144 -14.36 1.97 9.25
CA GLY A 144 -15.26 3.00 8.75
C GLY A 144 -16.65 2.99 9.37
N PRO A 145 -17.48 4.00 9.00
CA PRO A 145 -18.81 4.20 9.55
C PRO A 145 -19.81 3.10 9.18
N PHE A 146 -19.54 2.35 8.11
CA PHE A 146 -20.48 1.37 7.56
C PHE A 146 -19.83 0.01 7.35
N LYS A 147 -20.67 -1.03 7.34
CA LYS A 147 -20.36 -2.37 6.85
C LYS A 147 -21.25 -2.68 5.65
N ILE A 148 -20.77 -3.55 4.77
CA ILE A 148 -21.56 -4.08 3.66
C ILE A 148 -22.21 -5.39 4.13
N ALA A 149 -23.54 -5.45 4.12
CA ALA A 149 -24.31 -6.67 4.42
C ALA A 149 -24.34 -7.62 3.21
N ASP A 150 -24.80 -8.86 3.43
CA ASP A 150 -24.85 -9.90 2.40
C ASP A 150 -25.74 -9.53 1.20
N ASP A 151 -26.79 -8.74 1.45
CA ASP A 151 -27.70 -8.20 0.43
C ASP A 151 -27.18 -6.92 -0.26
N LEU A 152 -25.93 -6.55 0.01
CA LEU A 152 -25.27 -5.32 -0.46
C LEU A 152 -25.91 -4.02 0.08
N SER A 153 -26.70 -4.10 1.15
CA SER A 153 -27.07 -2.90 1.90
C SER A 153 -25.90 -2.40 2.75
N LEU A 154 -25.89 -1.09 3.03
CA LEU A 154 -24.96 -0.49 3.98
C LEU A 154 -25.62 -0.41 5.35
N VAL A 155 -24.92 -0.95 6.36
CA VAL A 155 -25.36 -0.95 7.75
C VAL A 155 -24.35 -0.22 8.62
N TRP A 156 -24.80 0.44 9.68
CA TRP A 156 -23.91 1.16 10.58
C TRP A 156 -22.88 0.24 11.26
N ASN A 157 -21.65 0.73 11.35
CA ASN A 157 -20.63 0.12 12.16
C ASN A 157 -20.68 0.70 13.58
N GLU A 158 -21.14 -0.12 14.54
CA GLU A 158 -21.18 0.26 15.96
C GLU A 158 -19.80 0.63 16.52
N TYR A 159 -18.72 0.09 15.93
CA TYR A 159 -17.33 0.31 16.37
C TYR A 159 -16.54 1.18 15.38
N GLY A 160 -17.22 1.90 14.49
CA GLY A 160 -16.58 2.81 13.53
C GLY A 160 -15.79 3.92 14.23
N TRP A 161 -14.61 4.22 13.71
CA TRP A 161 -13.71 5.23 14.28
C TRP A 161 -14.23 6.66 14.13
N ASP A 162 -15.23 6.86 13.28
CA ASP A 162 -15.92 8.12 13.06
C ASP A 162 -16.71 8.57 14.30
N LYS A 163 -16.93 7.69 15.28
CA LYS A 163 -17.44 8.08 16.60
C LYS A 163 -16.49 9.03 17.34
N VAL A 164 -15.20 9.05 17.05
CA VAL A 164 -14.20 9.85 17.78
C VAL A 164 -13.26 10.63 16.87
N SER A 165 -13.47 10.59 15.55
CA SER A 165 -12.58 11.24 14.58
C SER A 165 -13.28 11.62 13.28
N ASN A 166 -12.75 12.62 12.59
CA ASN A 166 -13.06 12.86 11.18
C ASN A 166 -12.12 11.97 10.35
N LEU A 167 -12.67 11.12 9.49
CA LEU A 167 -11.91 10.06 8.81
C LEU A 167 -11.64 10.40 7.34
N LEU A 168 -10.39 10.25 6.92
CA LEU A 168 -9.95 10.31 5.52
C LEU A 168 -9.46 8.94 5.07
N TYR A 169 -10.08 8.39 4.03
CA TYR A 169 -9.60 7.19 3.35
C TYR A 169 -9.06 7.60 2.00
N VAL A 170 -7.79 7.33 1.73
CA VAL A 170 -7.11 7.82 0.53
C VAL A 170 -6.57 6.65 -0.27
N ASP A 171 -6.92 6.62 -1.54
CA ASP A 171 -6.38 5.65 -2.49
C ASP A 171 -5.03 6.10 -2.99
N GLN A 172 -3.99 5.39 -2.60
CA GLN A 172 -2.61 5.71 -2.91
C GLN A 172 -1.75 4.45 -2.99
N PRO A 173 -0.63 4.46 -3.74
CA PRO A 173 -0.20 5.49 -4.69
C PRO A 173 -1.12 5.62 -5.92
N THR A 174 -0.79 6.52 -6.85
CA THR A 174 -1.49 6.62 -8.15
C THR A 174 -1.53 5.26 -8.85
N GLY A 175 -2.72 4.80 -9.25
CA GLY A 175 -3.01 3.46 -9.76
C GLY A 175 -3.81 2.59 -8.75
N THR A 176 -3.83 2.96 -7.47
CA THR A 176 -4.60 2.24 -6.45
C THR A 176 -6.09 2.58 -6.55
N GLY A 177 -6.95 1.56 -6.56
CA GLY A 177 -8.40 1.71 -6.41
C GLY A 177 -9.02 2.65 -7.44
N PHE A 178 -9.61 3.76 -6.97
CA PHE A 178 -10.17 4.80 -7.83
C PHE A 178 -9.16 5.90 -8.20
N SER A 179 -7.95 5.90 -7.64
CA SER A 179 -6.88 6.83 -8.03
C SER A 179 -6.22 6.40 -9.33
N TYR A 180 -6.17 7.29 -10.33
CA TYR A 180 -5.68 6.98 -11.67
C TYR A 180 -4.82 8.09 -12.27
N SER A 181 -4.05 7.75 -13.31
CA SER A 181 -3.43 8.71 -14.22
C SER A 181 -3.66 8.31 -15.68
N THR A 182 -3.42 9.23 -16.60
CA THR A 182 -3.33 8.94 -18.04
C THR A 182 -1.87 8.90 -18.52
N ASP A 183 -0.91 8.99 -17.59
CA ASP A 183 0.53 9.02 -17.88
C ASP A 183 1.30 8.09 -16.93
N LEU A 184 2.03 7.12 -17.50
CA LEU A 184 2.79 6.12 -16.75
C LEU A 184 3.90 6.73 -15.86
N ARG A 185 4.37 7.95 -16.17
CA ARG A 185 5.38 8.64 -15.35
C ARG A 185 4.86 9.03 -13.96
N ASP A 186 3.55 9.02 -13.77
CA ASP A 186 2.95 9.31 -12.48
C ASP A 186 2.95 8.14 -11.51
N ILE A 187 3.23 6.91 -11.98
CA ILE A 187 3.31 5.73 -11.13
C ILE A 187 4.52 5.84 -10.20
N ARG A 188 4.27 5.68 -8.90
CA ARG A 188 5.28 5.86 -7.86
C ARG A 188 6.05 4.55 -7.64
N HIS A 189 7.35 4.69 -7.42
CA HIS A 189 8.27 3.54 -7.25
C HIS A 189 9.10 3.62 -5.96
N ASN A 190 8.83 4.59 -5.09
CA ASN A 190 9.48 4.75 -3.80
C ASN A 190 8.64 5.62 -2.85
N GLU A 191 8.98 5.55 -1.57
CA GLU A 191 8.30 6.26 -0.49
C GLU A 191 8.49 7.79 -0.54
N ASP A 192 9.55 8.30 -1.20
CA ASP A 192 9.73 9.73 -1.43
C ASP A 192 8.63 10.28 -2.35
N GLY A 193 8.34 9.59 -3.46
CA GLY A 193 7.26 9.96 -4.36
C GLY A 193 5.88 9.87 -3.68
N VAL A 194 5.63 8.78 -2.94
CA VAL A 194 4.38 8.57 -2.21
C VAL A 194 4.16 9.64 -1.14
N SER A 195 5.18 9.93 -0.34
CA SER A 195 5.06 10.90 0.75
C SER A 195 4.88 12.33 0.27
N ASN A 196 5.46 12.71 -0.88
CA ASN A 196 5.22 14.00 -1.50
C ASN A 196 3.77 14.12 -2.03
N ASP A 197 3.26 13.11 -2.74
CA ASP A 197 1.89 13.12 -3.25
C ASP A 197 0.86 13.22 -2.10
N LEU A 198 1.08 12.48 -1.01
CA LEU A 198 0.26 12.55 0.22
C LEU A 198 0.35 13.91 0.92
N TYR A 199 1.53 14.54 0.92
CA TYR A 199 1.72 15.87 1.48
C TYR A 199 0.97 16.94 0.67
N ASP A 200 1.09 16.90 -0.66
CA ASP A 200 0.36 17.78 -1.57
C ASP A 200 -1.16 17.62 -1.38
N PHE A 201 -1.63 16.36 -1.26
CA PHE A 201 -3.04 16.06 -0.96
C PHE A 201 -3.50 16.68 0.37
N ILE A 202 -2.79 16.45 1.47
CA ILE A 202 -3.26 16.93 2.78
C ILE A 202 -3.19 18.46 2.89
N GLN A 203 -2.24 19.10 2.20
CA GLN A 203 -2.19 20.56 2.05
C GLN A 203 -3.43 21.08 1.32
N ALA A 204 -3.79 20.45 0.19
CA ALA A 204 -4.99 20.80 -0.56
C ALA A 204 -6.27 20.53 0.24
N PHE A 205 -6.33 19.43 1.01
CA PHE A 205 -7.44 19.08 1.87
C PHE A 205 -7.68 20.14 2.95
N PHE A 206 -6.65 20.54 3.70
CA PHE A 206 -6.80 21.58 4.71
C PHE A 206 -7.02 22.98 4.13
N ALA A 207 -6.56 23.25 2.90
CA ALA A 207 -6.92 24.48 2.21
C ALA A 207 -8.40 24.52 1.81
N LYS A 208 -8.96 23.37 1.40
CA LYS A 208 -10.38 23.22 1.06
C LYS A 208 -11.28 23.22 2.29
N HIS A 209 -10.82 22.59 3.38
CA HIS A 209 -11.55 22.44 4.65
C HIS A 209 -10.78 23.09 5.81
N PRO A 210 -10.64 24.43 5.83
CA PRO A 210 -9.82 25.14 6.79
C PRO A 210 -10.26 24.96 8.26
N GLN A 211 -11.52 24.59 8.48
CA GLN A 211 -12.05 24.29 9.82
C GLN A 211 -11.35 23.11 10.50
N TYR A 212 -10.80 22.16 9.74
CA TYR A 212 -10.10 21.00 10.29
C TYR A 212 -8.59 21.18 10.42
N ALA A 213 -8.02 22.22 9.83
CA ALA A 213 -6.57 22.44 9.82
C ALA A 213 -5.97 22.63 11.22
N LYS A 214 -6.79 23.06 12.19
CA LYS A 214 -6.39 23.23 13.60
C LYS A 214 -6.55 21.97 14.44
N ASN A 215 -7.32 20.99 13.96
CA ASN A 215 -7.58 19.77 14.70
C ASN A 215 -6.30 18.95 14.84
N ASP A 216 -6.27 18.07 15.82
CA ASP A 216 -5.19 17.10 15.93
C ASP A 216 -5.22 16.18 14.71
N PHE A 217 -4.05 15.95 14.11
CA PHE A 217 -3.90 15.11 12.93
C PHE A 217 -3.13 13.83 13.27
N PHE A 218 -3.65 12.69 12.85
CA PHE A 218 -3.02 11.38 13.01
C PHE A 218 -2.95 10.66 11.68
N ILE A 219 -1.83 9.97 11.45
CA ILE A 219 -1.64 9.10 10.29
C ILE A 219 -1.77 7.66 10.76
N THR A 220 -2.69 6.90 10.16
CA THR A 220 -2.93 5.50 10.51
C THR A 220 -3.00 4.63 9.27
N GLY A 221 -2.91 3.32 9.45
CA GLY A 221 -2.94 2.37 8.35
C GLY A 221 -2.29 1.05 8.72
N GLU A 222 -2.23 0.14 7.75
CA GLU A 222 -1.78 -1.22 7.99
C GLU A 222 -0.90 -1.83 6.89
N SER A 223 -0.25 -2.95 7.23
CA SER A 223 0.51 -3.76 6.27
C SER A 223 1.66 -2.96 5.63
N TYR A 224 1.69 -2.78 4.30
CA TYR A 224 2.71 -1.97 3.63
C TYR A 224 2.66 -0.47 4.04
N ALA A 225 1.59 -0.01 4.70
CA ALA A 225 1.59 1.31 5.34
C ALA A 225 2.69 1.45 6.43
N GLY A 226 3.28 0.34 6.89
CA GLY A 226 4.51 0.35 7.67
C GLY A 226 5.70 1.03 6.99
N HIS A 227 5.67 1.20 5.66
CA HIS A 227 6.60 2.01 4.88
C HIS A 227 6.04 3.43 4.60
N TYR A 228 4.76 3.54 4.24
CA TYR A 228 4.14 4.82 3.88
C TYR A 228 4.08 5.80 5.06
N ILE A 229 3.66 5.31 6.24
CA ILE A 229 3.37 6.15 7.40
C ILE A 229 4.63 6.86 7.91
N PRO A 230 5.77 6.17 8.14
CA PRO A 230 7.00 6.86 8.53
C PRO A 230 7.49 7.86 7.49
N ALA A 231 7.38 7.55 6.18
CA ALA A 231 7.76 8.46 5.11
C ALA A 231 6.90 9.73 5.10
N PHE A 232 5.58 9.56 5.19
CA PHE A 232 4.64 10.67 5.20
C PHE A 232 4.77 11.52 6.47
N ALA A 233 4.87 10.90 7.66
CA ALA A 233 5.12 11.62 8.91
C ALA A 233 6.42 12.45 8.85
N THR A 234 7.48 11.87 8.27
CA THR A 234 8.76 12.57 8.05
C THR A 234 8.60 13.75 7.10
N ARG A 235 7.86 13.58 6.00
CA ARG A 235 7.59 14.65 5.03
C ARG A 235 6.81 15.81 5.65
N ILE A 236 5.78 15.51 6.45
CA ILE A 236 5.02 16.53 7.22
C ILE A 236 5.94 17.25 8.19
N HIS A 237 6.75 16.53 8.97
CA HIS A 237 7.67 17.12 9.93
C HIS A 237 8.65 18.10 9.24
N ARG A 238 9.21 17.71 8.08
CA ARG A 238 10.09 18.57 7.28
C ARG A 238 9.37 19.80 6.76
N GLY A 239 8.16 19.64 6.20
CA GLY A 239 7.35 20.75 5.69
C GLY A 239 6.99 21.75 6.79
N ASN A 240 6.52 21.26 7.94
CA ASN A 240 6.24 22.09 9.12
C ASN A 240 7.47 22.87 9.60
N LYS A 241 8.64 22.22 9.66
CA LYS A 241 9.91 22.87 10.06
C LYS A 241 10.36 23.94 9.06
N ALA A 242 10.14 23.69 7.76
CA ALA A 242 10.42 24.63 6.69
C ALA A 242 9.38 25.74 6.54
N LYS A 243 8.25 25.67 7.29
CA LYS A 243 7.07 26.55 7.13
C LYS A 243 6.50 26.49 5.71
N GLU A 244 6.52 25.30 5.13
CA GLU A 244 5.92 25.00 3.85
C GLU A 244 4.41 24.82 4.03
N GLY A 245 3.62 25.58 3.27
CA GLY A 245 2.16 25.47 3.26
C GLY A 245 1.48 25.73 4.62
N ILE A 246 0.31 25.12 4.79
CA ILE A 246 -0.47 25.10 6.03
C ILE A 246 0.25 24.21 7.05
N HIS A 247 0.46 24.73 8.26
CA HIS A 247 1.02 23.95 9.35
C HIS A 247 0.07 22.80 9.74
N ILE A 248 0.55 21.56 9.66
CA ILE A 248 -0.22 20.37 10.01
C ILE A 248 0.03 20.03 11.48
N ASN A 249 -1.02 20.00 12.30
CA ASN A 249 -0.93 19.66 13.73
C ASN A 249 -0.78 18.14 13.95
N LEU A 250 0.28 17.54 13.41
CA LEU A 250 0.58 16.11 13.52
C LEU A 250 0.90 15.74 14.99
N LYS A 251 0.03 14.93 15.61
CA LYS A 251 0.18 14.49 17.01
C LYS A 251 0.81 13.11 17.14
N GLY A 252 0.65 12.26 16.13
CA GLY A 252 1.21 10.92 16.14
C GLY A 252 0.80 10.10 14.94
N PHE A 253 1.23 8.85 14.93
CA PHE A 253 0.85 7.88 13.92
C PHE A 253 0.74 6.48 14.52
N ALA A 254 -0.07 5.61 13.90
CA ALA A 254 -0.25 4.22 14.32
C ALA A 254 -0.16 3.29 13.11
N ILE A 255 0.54 2.16 13.27
CA ILE A 255 0.80 1.19 12.20
C ILE A 255 0.29 -0.17 12.67
N GLY A 256 -0.81 -0.65 12.07
CA GLY A 256 -1.35 -1.98 12.31
C GLY A 256 -0.61 -3.04 11.49
N ASN A 257 -0.11 -4.09 12.14
CA ASN A 257 0.49 -5.26 11.45
C ASN A 257 1.48 -4.92 10.32
N GLY A 258 2.25 -3.85 10.48
CA GLY A 258 3.02 -3.26 9.39
C GLY A 258 4.31 -4.00 9.07
N LEU A 259 4.72 -4.00 7.81
CA LEU A 259 6.11 -4.28 7.41
C LEU A 259 6.90 -2.97 7.49
N THR A 260 7.80 -2.85 8.45
CA THR A 260 8.57 -1.62 8.71
C THR A 260 10.07 -1.88 8.75
N ASN A 261 10.49 -3.01 9.33
CA ASN A 261 11.88 -3.44 9.30
C ASN A 261 11.98 -4.91 8.84
N PRO A 262 12.09 -5.13 7.52
CA PRO A 262 12.19 -6.47 6.95
C PRO A 262 13.33 -7.31 7.57
N ALA A 263 14.47 -6.70 7.89
CA ALA A 263 15.63 -7.42 8.43
C ALA A 263 15.35 -8.04 9.81
N ILE A 264 14.43 -7.46 10.58
CA ILE A 264 13.99 -8.00 11.87
C ILE A 264 12.82 -8.97 11.64
N GLN A 265 11.81 -8.55 10.87
CA GLN A 265 10.54 -9.24 10.77
C GLN A 265 10.63 -10.57 10.02
N TYR A 266 11.43 -10.69 8.94
CA TYR A 266 11.53 -11.94 8.18
C TYR A 266 12.07 -13.11 9.01
N LYS A 267 12.83 -12.82 10.06
CA LYS A 267 13.44 -13.83 10.95
C LYS A 267 12.43 -14.46 11.90
N ALA A 268 11.33 -13.76 12.15
CA ALA A 268 10.27 -14.25 13.02
C ALA A 268 9.36 -15.27 12.31
N TYR A 269 9.32 -15.29 10.96
CA TYR A 269 8.39 -16.16 10.23
C TYR A 269 8.54 -17.65 10.57
N PRO A 270 9.75 -18.26 10.60
CA PRO A 270 9.87 -19.69 10.88
C PRO A 270 9.45 -20.05 12.31
N ASP A 271 9.81 -19.23 13.30
CA ASP A 271 9.47 -19.48 14.70
C ASP A 271 7.96 -19.29 14.93
N TYR A 272 7.36 -18.22 14.39
CA TYR A 272 5.90 -18.02 14.41
C TYR A 272 5.16 -19.19 13.75
N ALA A 273 5.61 -19.64 12.58
CA ALA A 273 4.98 -20.75 11.87
C ALA A 273 5.08 -22.08 12.65
N LEU A 274 6.16 -22.29 13.41
CA LEU A 274 6.27 -23.45 14.30
C LEU A 274 5.29 -23.34 15.46
N GLU A 275 5.23 -22.19 16.13
CA GLU A 275 4.36 -21.95 17.28
C GLU A 275 2.88 -22.08 16.91
N MET A 276 2.51 -21.65 15.71
CA MET A 276 1.16 -21.80 15.16
C MET A 276 0.87 -23.20 14.61
N GLY A 277 1.81 -24.14 14.70
CA GLY A 277 1.64 -25.52 14.24
C GLY A 277 1.58 -25.69 12.71
N ILE A 278 1.97 -24.67 11.94
CA ILE A 278 1.99 -24.70 10.47
C ILE A 278 3.14 -25.56 9.97
N ILE A 279 4.31 -25.45 10.61
CA ILE A 279 5.51 -26.20 10.24
C ILE A 279 6.04 -27.03 11.40
N LYS A 280 6.84 -28.06 11.09
CA LYS A 280 7.53 -28.87 12.10
C LYS A 280 8.89 -28.26 12.45
N LYS A 281 9.43 -28.63 13.63
CA LYS A 281 10.75 -28.19 14.12
C LYS A 281 11.87 -28.39 13.10
N ALA A 282 11.84 -29.48 12.32
CA ALA A 282 12.82 -29.75 11.27
C ALA A 282 12.80 -28.68 10.16
N THR A 283 11.60 -28.30 9.68
CA THR A 283 11.43 -27.23 8.69
C THR A 283 11.91 -25.89 9.25
N ARG A 284 11.48 -25.52 10.46
CA ARG A 284 11.94 -24.30 11.14
C ARG A 284 13.46 -24.23 11.23
N ASN A 285 14.12 -25.31 11.64
CA ASN A 285 15.58 -25.39 11.69
C ASN A 285 16.23 -25.19 10.31
N ARG A 286 15.68 -25.81 9.26
CA ARG A 286 16.18 -25.63 7.89
C ARG A 286 16.05 -24.18 7.43
N LEU A 287 14.88 -23.56 7.65
CA LEU A 287 14.63 -22.17 7.28
C LEU A 287 15.60 -21.22 8.00
N ASN A 288 15.76 -21.38 9.31
CA ASN A 288 16.67 -20.55 10.11
C ASN A 288 18.16 -20.74 9.75
N ASN A 289 18.56 -21.91 9.26
CA ASN A 289 19.96 -22.18 8.91
C ASN A 289 20.32 -21.83 7.47
N LEU A 290 19.33 -21.77 6.55
CA LEU A 290 19.58 -21.58 5.12
C LEU A 290 18.97 -20.29 4.57
N LEU A 291 17.64 -20.14 4.69
CA LEU A 291 16.93 -19.04 4.01
C LEU A 291 16.98 -17.74 4.80
N VAL A 292 16.91 -17.79 6.13
CA VAL A 292 17.01 -16.59 6.97
C VAL A 292 18.35 -15.87 6.79
N PRO A 293 19.53 -16.53 6.86
CA PRO A 293 20.80 -15.86 6.64
C PRO A 293 20.97 -15.32 5.21
N ALA A 294 20.44 -16.04 4.21
CA ALA A 294 20.44 -15.57 2.83
C ALA A 294 19.58 -14.30 2.65
N CYS A 295 18.40 -14.27 3.27
CA CYS A 295 17.54 -13.09 3.30
C CYS A 295 18.21 -11.91 4.01
N GLU A 296 18.80 -12.12 5.19
CA GLU A 296 19.51 -11.05 5.92
C GLU A 296 20.66 -10.46 5.09
N LEU A 297 21.46 -11.32 4.44
CA LEU A 297 22.53 -10.87 3.55
C LEU A 297 21.97 -10.08 2.37
N ALA A 298 20.90 -10.56 1.74
CA ALA A 298 20.29 -9.88 0.60
C ALA A 298 19.71 -8.51 1.00
N ILE A 299 19.03 -8.40 2.14
CA ILE A 299 18.56 -7.11 2.68
C ILE A 299 19.73 -6.17 2.95
N LYS A 300 20.84 -6.67 3.49
CA LYS A 300 22.04 -5.86 3.71
C LYS A 300 22.63 -5.34 2.38
N LEU A 301 22.60 -6.15 1.32
CA LEU A 301 23.07 -5.77 -0.02
C LEU A 301 22.10 -4.84 -0.77
N CYS A 302 20.80 -4.91 -0.48
CA CYS A 302 19.80 -3.95 -0.95
C CYS A 302 20.16 -2.51 -0.54
N GLY A 303 20.48 -2.31 0.75
CA GLY A 303 20.87 -0.99 1.25
C GLY A 303 19.79 0.06 1.01
N THR A 304 20.20 1.31 0.71
CA THR A 304 19.26 2.43 0.47
C THR A 304 19.03 2.75 -1.01
N ASN A 305 19.89 2.25 -1.91
CA ASN A 305 19.95 2.73 -3.31
C ASN A 305 19.89 1.60 -4.36
N GLY A 306 19.87 0.33 -3.96
CA GLY A 306 20.08 -0.79 -4.88
C GLY A 306 18.79 -1.32 -5.50
N LYS A 307 18.37 -0.83 -6.68
CA LYS A 307 17.15 -1.35 -7.34
C LYS A 307 17.18 -2.87 -7.55
N THR A 308 18.26 -3.40 -8.12
CA THR A 308 18.39 -4.83 -8.41
C THR A 308 18.64 -5.67 -7.16
N SER A 309 19.48 -5.19 -6.22
CA SER A 309 19.75 -5.91 -4.98
C SER A 309 18.54 -5.94 -4.04
N CYS A 310 17.69 -4.91 -4.05
CA CYS A 310 16.42 -4.92 -3.31
C CYS A 310 15.37 -5.86 -3.92
N VAL A 311 15.29 -5.98 -5.25
CA VAL A 311 14.46 -7.01 -5.89
C VAL A 311 14.96 -8.41 -5.52
N ALA A 312 16.28 -8.64 -5.58
CA ALA A 312 16.86 -9.91 -5.17
C ALA A 312 16.60 -10.21 -3.69
N ALA A 313 16.66 -9.20 -2.81
CA ALA A 313 16.31 -9.34 -1.40
C ALA A 313 14.84 -9.71 -1.21
N TYR A 314 13.93 -9.03 -1.90
CA TYR A 314 12.51 -9.36 -1.89
C TYR A 314 12.27 -10.82 -2.29
N VAL A 315 12.86 -11.28 -3.40
CA VAL A 315 12.73 -12.68 -3.84
C VAL A 315 13.30 -13.64 -2.80
N ALA A 316 14.55 -13.43 -2.36
CA ALA A 316 15.23 -14.31 -1.42
C ALA A 316 14.48 -14.42 -0.08
N CYS A 317 13.95 -13.31 0.43
CA CYS A 317 13.21 -13.28 1.69
C CYS A 317 11.83 -13.92 1.56
N ASN A 318 11.11 -13.70 0.45
CA ASN A 318 9.80 -14.32 0.25
C ASN A 318 9.85 -15.83 0.04
N LEU A 319 11.01 -16.41 -0.30
CA LEU A 319 11.17 -17.87 -0.28
C LEU A 319 10.90 -18.48 1.10
N ILE A 320 11.17 -17.76 2.20
CA ILE A 320 10.84 -18.23 3.56
C ILE A 320 9.32 -18.39 3.68
N PHE A 321 8.57 -17.38 3.25
CA PHE A 321 7.12 -17.39 3.30
C PHE A 321 6.53 -18.46 2.37
N SER A 322 7.00 -18.53 1.12
CA SER A 322 6.56 -19.55 0.16
C SER A 322 6.78 -20.98 0.68
N ASP A 323 7.93 -21.25 1.31
CA ASP A 323 8.24 -22.56 1.88
C ASP A 323 7.31 -22.91 3.06
N ILE A 324 7.03 -21.95 3.95
CA ILE A 324 6.03 -22.12 5.02
C ILE A 324 4.65 -22.43 4.43
N MET A 325 4.25 -21.72 3.38
CA MET A 325 2.95 -21.92 2.74
C MET A 325 2.79 -23.30 2.09
N LEU A 326 3.87 -23.89 1.56
CA LEU A 326 3.84 -25.27 1.05
C LEU A 326 3.48 -26.30 2.14
N HIS A 327 3.76 -25.98 3.41
CA HIS A 327 3.43 -26.84 4.54
C HIS A 327 2.05 -26.55 5.15
N ALA A 328 1.47 -25.37 4.90
CA ALA A 328 0.19 -24.97 5.47
C ALA A 328 -1.00 -25.77 4.92
N GLY A 329 -0.93 -26.32 3.70
CA GLY A 329 -2.07 -26.99 3.05
C GLY A 329 -3.33 -26.11 3.02
N ASP A 330 -4.52 -26.70 3.15
CA ASP A 330 -5.82 -25.98 3.20
C ASP A 330 -6.16 -25.37 4.58
N THR A 331 -5.22 -25.33 5.53
CA THR A 331 -5.51 -24.81 6.87
C THR A 331 -5.89 -23.32 6.79
N ASN A 332 -6.91 -22.93 7.58
CA ASN A 332 -7.41 -21.55 7.67
C ASN A 332 -6.32 -20.51 7.99
N VAL A 333 -5.17 -20.93 8.54
CA VAL A 333 -4.03 -20.06 8.84
C VAL A 333 -3.36 -19.53 7.57
N GLY A 334 -3.26 -20.35 6.52
CA GLY A 334 -2.84 -19.91 5.18
C GLY A 334 -3.80 -18.87 4.62
N LYS A 335 -5.12 -19.05 4.82
CA LYS A 335 -6.15 -18.07 4.40
C LYS A 335 -6.07 -16.74 5.16
N GLN A 336 -5.63 -16.74 6.41
CA GLN A 336 -5.58 -15.53 7.25
C GLN A 336 -4.37 -14.63 6.96
N ILE A 337 -3.25 -15.20 6.52
CA ILE A 337 -2.10 -14.40 6.03
C ILE A 337 -2.39 -13.86 4.61
N PHE A 338 -3.13 -14.63 3.82
CA PHE A 338 -3.62 -14.20 2.49
C PHE A 338 -4.73 -13.15 2.54
N LEU A 339 -5.40 -12.98 3.68
CA LEU A 339 -6.63 -12.19 3.79
C LEU A 339 -6.41 -10.73 3.40
N VAL A 340 -5.25 -10.11 3.66
CA VAL A 340 -5.01 -8.72 3.22
C VAL A 340 -4.87 -8.66 1.70
N TRP A 341 -4.02 -9.50 1.09
CA TRP A 341 -3.76 -9.48 -0.36
C TRP A 341 -4.97 -9.93 -1.21
N LEU A 342 -5.71 -10.97 -0.79
CA LEU A 342 -6.92 -11.44 -1.51
C LEU A 342 -8.05 -10.41 -1.45
N THR A 343 -8.19 -9.71 -0.32
CA THR A 343 -9.33 -8.80 -0.10
C THR A 343 -9.14 -7.47 -0.85
N CYS A 344 -7.91 -7.10 -1.19
CA CYS A 344 -7.62 -5.89 -1.97
C CYS A 344 -8.33 -5.85 -3.34
N GLN A 345 -8.39 -6.99 -4.04
CA GLN A 345 -8.93 -7.03 -5.41
C GLN A 345 -10.44 -7.32 -5.43
N LEU A 346 -10.97 -8.04 -4.44
CA LEU A 346 -12.40 -8.37 -4.34
C LEU A 346 -13.25 -7.16 -3.91
N THR A 347 -12.71 -6.28 -3.05
CA THR A 347 -13.43 -5.13 -2.49
C THR A 347 -13.82 -4.12 -3.57
N LEU A 348 -12.91 -3.79 -4.50
CA LEU A 348 -13.16 -2.82 -5.57
C LEU A 348 -14.34 -3.23 -6.48
N SER A 349 -14.46 -4.52 -6.81
CA SER A 349 -15.53 -5.05 -7.67
C SER A 349 -16.94 -4.93 -7.06
N ARG A 350 -17.05 -5.05 -5.73
CA ARG A 350 -18.31 -4.88 -5.00
C ARG A 350 -18.67 -3.40 -4.83
N LEU A 351 -17.66 -2.54 -4.67
CA LEU A 351 -17.82 -1.11 -4.44
C LEU A 351 -18.38 -0.35 -5.63
N VAL A 352 -17.98 -0.70 -6.86
CA VAL A 352 -18.52 -0.08 -8.09
C VAL A 352 -20.04 -0.25 -8.19
N LYS A 353 -20.61 -1.31 -7.57
CA LYS A 353 -22.07 -1.55 -7.54
C LYS A 353 -22.79 -0.78 -6.42
N LEU A 354 -22.07 -0.34 -5.39
CA LEU A 354 -22.61 0.29 -4.19
C LEU A 354 -22.64 1.81 -4.27
N ILE A 355 -21.73 2.40 -5.05
CA ILE A 355 -21.53 3.85 -5.11
C ILE A 355 -21.90 4.34 -6.51
N TYR A 356 -23.02 5.08 -6.59
CA TYR A 356 -23.34 5.81 -7.81
C TYR A 356 -22.47 7.06 -7.89
N PHE A 357 -21.52 7.09 -8.82
CA PHE A 357 -20.79 8.30 -9.19
C PHE A 357 -21.57 9.00 -10.32
N PRO A 358 -22.40 10.03 -10.04
CA PRO A 358 -22.99 10.82 -11.11
C PRO A 358 -21.86 11.50 -11.88
N ASN A 359 -21.72 11.13 -13.16
CA ASN A 359 -20.73 11.58 -14.16
C ASN A 359 -19.99 12.86 -13.75
N TYR A 360 -18.66 12.75 -13.64
CA TYR A 360 -17.75 13.89 -13.45
C TYR A 360 -17.60 14.70 -14.74
#